data_AF-V5HXX7-F1
#
_entry.id   AF-V5HXX7-F1
#
_cell.length_a   1.000
_cell.length_b   1.000
_cell.length_c   1.000
_cell.angle_alpha   90.00
_cell.angle_beta   90.00
_cell.angle_gamma   90.00
#
_symmetry.space_group_name_H-M   'P 1'
#
loop_
_entity.id
_entity.type
_entity.pdbx_description
1 polymer ?
#
loop_
_entity_poly.entity_id
_entity_poly.type
_entity_poly.pdbx_seq_one_letter_code
_entity_poly.pdbx_strand_id
1 'polypeptide(L)'
;VAVLCFLAAAVCVIALLPESVCRAPHATTICVETAREMWYFDNSTNKCVSYVGCGTGLNDFGSAKCCKDSCPYGEFRTYSFFFCLTRITK
;
A
#
# COMPACT_ATOMS: atom_id res chain seq x y z
N VAL A 1 -21.06 26.09 3.56
CA VAL A 1 -21.41 24.67 3.33
C VAL A 1 -20.56 24.04 2.22
N ALA A 2 -20.43 24.67 1.04
CA ALA A 2 -19.57 24.13 -0.04
C ALA A 2 -18.07 24.02 0.34
N VAL A 3 -17.52 24.99 1.08
CA VAL A 3 -16.10 25.00 1.49
C VAL A 3 -15.76 23.83 2.43
N LEU A 4 -16.70 23.43 3.29
CA LEU A 4 -16.55 22.28 4.18
C LEU A 4 -16.56 20.95 3.40
N CYS A 5 -17.30 20.86 2.29
CA CYS A 5 -17.29 19.70 1.39
C CYS A 5 -15.99 19.60 0.59
N PHE A 6 -15.39 20.72 0.17
CA PHE A 6 -14.10 20.72 -0.52
C PHE A 6 -12.95 20.30 0.41
N LEU A 7 -13.00 20.68 1.69
CA LEU A 7 -12.03 20.24 2.68
C LEU A 7 -12.18 18.74 3.00
N ALA A 8 -13.41 18.22 3.10
CA ALA A 8 -13.64 16.78 3.26
C ALA A 8 -13.15 15.96 2.05
N ALA A 9 -13.31 16.49 0.83
CA ALA A 9 -12.80 15.86 -0.37
C ALA A 9 -11.26 15.91 -0.47
N ALA A 10 -10.62 16.98 0.02
CA ALA A 10 -9.17 17.14 0.05
C ALA A 10 -8.47 16.28 1.13
N VAL A 11 -9.17 15.99 2.24
CA VAL A 11 -8.65 15.16 3.35
C VAL A 11 -8.65 13.65 3.00
N CYS A 12 -9.38 13.23 1.96
CA CYS A 12 -9.33 11.85 1.46
C CYS A 12 -8.16 11.53 0.51
N VAL A 13 -7.24 12.47 0.22
CA VAL A 13 -6.50 12.45 -1.07
C VAL A 13 -5.10 11.86 -1.04
N ILE A 14 -4.50 11.47 0.08
CA ILE A 14 -3.11 10.94 0.00
C ILE A 14 -2.86 9.93 1.11
N ALA A 15 -3.31 8.68 0.95
CA ALA A 15 -2.86 7.54 1.74
C ALA A 15 -1.47 7.05 1.23
N LEU A 16 -0.52 7.97 1.08
CA LEU A 16 0.86 7.61 0.79
C LEU A 16 1.53 7.17 2.07
N LEU A 17 2.12 5.97 2.05
CA LEU A 17 2.97 5.52 3.13
C LEU A 17 4.30 6.27 3.08
N PRO A 18 4.93 6.56 4.23
CA PRO A 18 6.29 7.09 4.25
C PRO A 18 7.25 6.17 3.48
N GLU A 19 8.22 6.74 2.79
CA GLU A 19 9.20 6.00 2.01
C GLU A 19 9.95 4.97 2.87
N SER A 20 10.23 5.32 4.13
CA SER A 20 10.85 4.42 5.10
C SER A 20 10.02 3.17 5.38
N VAL A 21 8.68 3.25 5.30
CA VAL A 21 7.78 2.11 5.46
C VAL A 21 7.77 1.25 4.20
N CYS A 22 7.68 1.87 3.03
CA CYS A 22 7.70 1.17 1.74
C CYS A 22 9.03 0.44 1.50
N ARG A 23 10.14 1.02 1.95
CA ARG A 23 11.49 0.45 1.79
C ARG A 23 11.96 -0.36 2.99
N ALA A 24 11.12 -0.52 4.01
CA ALA A 24 11.46 -1.33 5.18
C ALA A 24 11.71 -2.79 4.77
N PRO A 25 12.63 -3.50 5.44
CA PRO A 25 12.81 -4.94 5.24
C PRO A 25 11.48 -5.67 5.33
N HIS A 26 11.19 -6.49 4.31
CA HIS A 26 9.97 -7.29 4.27
C HIS A 26 10.18 -8.58 5.06
N ALA A 27 9.48 -8.71 6.18
CA ALA A 27 9.52 -9.90 7.01
C ALA A 27 8.41 -10.86 6.59
N THR A 28 8.78 -12.00 6.00
CA THR A 28 7.82 -13.08 5.71
C THR A 28 7.68 -13.97 6.95
N THR A 29 6.48 -14.01 7.52
CA THR A 29 6.15 -14.87 8.66
C THR A 29 5.42 -16.13 8.20
N ILE A 30 5.47 -17.19 9.02
CA ILE A 30 4.65 -18.39 8.83
C ILE A 30 3.21 -18.03 9.21
N CYS A 31 2.27 -18.31 8.31
CA CYS A 31 0.86 -18.07 8.59
C CYS A 31 0.29 -19.11 9.55
N VAL A 32 -0.39 -18.61 10.59
CA VAL A 32 -1.22 -19.45 11.46
C VAL A 32 -2.47 -19.91 10.71
N GLU A 33 -2.98 -19.07 9.81
CA GLU A 33 -4.13 -19.35 8.94
C GLU A 33 -3.68 -19.56 7.48
N THR A 34 -4.62 -19.44 6.54
CA THR A 34 -4.38 -19.59 5.11
C THR A 34 -3.47 -18.50 4.56
N ALA A 35 -2.38 -18.92 3.91
CA ALA A 35 -1.54 -18.02 3.12
C ALA A 35 -2.25 -17.64 1.82
N ARG A 36 -2.08 -16.38 1.39
CA ARG A 36 -2.68 -15.84 0.17
C ARG A 36 -1.65 -15.05 -0.61
N GLU A 37 -1.95 -14.76 -1.86
CA GLU A 37 -1.13 -13.85 -2.66
C GLU A 37 -1.22 -12.43 -2.09
N MET A 38 -0.08 -11.91 -1.70
CA MET A 38 0.12 -10.58 -1.15
C MET A 38 1.18 -9.85 -1.97
N TRP A 39 1.25 -8.54 -1.83
CA TRP A 39 2.15 -7.67 -2.56
C TRP A 39 2.92 -6.79 -1.58
N TYR A 40 4.19 -6.50 -1.85
CA TYR A 40 4.98 -5.55 -1.06
C TYR A 40 5.88 -4.72 -1.97
N PHE A 41 6.32 -3.56 -1.50
CA PHE A 41 7.30 -2.76 -2.22
C PHE A 41 8.72 -3.26 -1.89
N ASP A 42 9.40 -3.79 -2.89
CA ASP A 42 10.77 -4.27 -2.75
C ASP A 42 11.76 -3.13 -3.02
N ASN A 43 12.52 -2.80 -1.98
CA ASN A 43 13.54 -1.76 -2.00
C ASN A 43 14.67 -2.07 -3.00
N SER A 44 14.98 -3.35 -3.23
CA SER A 44 16.09 -3.75 -4.11
C SER A 44 15.74 -3.58 -5.59
N THR A 45 14.49 -3.89 -5.96
CA THR A 45 14.01 -3.80 -7.35
C THR A 45 13.23 -2.52 -7.66
N ASN A 46 12.92 -1.70 -6.64
CA ASN A 46 12.04 -0.52 -6.75
C ASN A 46 10.66 -0.84 -7.34
N LYS A 47 10.13 -2.03 -7.02
CA LYS A 47 8.88 -2.54 -7.62
C LYS A 47 7.98 -3.16 -6.57
N CYS A 48 6.69 -3.15 -6.86
CA CYS A 48 5.73 -3.98 -6.14
C CYS A 48 5.82 -5.41 -6.66
N VAL A 49 6.21 -6.34 -5.79
CA VAL A 49 6.37 -7.76 -6.11
C VAL A 49 5.38 -8.59 -5.30
N SER A 50 4.92 -9.72 -5.85
CA SER A 50 4.01 -10.62 -5.14
C SER A 50 4.77 -11.66 -4.33
N TYR A 51 4.13 -12.13 -3.27
CA TYR A 51 4.60 -13.23 -2.45
C TYR A 51 3.40 -13.97 -1.85
N VAL A 52 3.63 -15.19 -1.36
CA VAL A 52 2.60 -15.96 -0.65
C VAL A 52 2.81 -15.80 0.85
N GLY A 53 1.81 -15.25 1.54
CA GLY A 53 1.86 -15.05 2.99
C GLY A 53 0.58 -14.45 3.55
N CYS A 54 0.65 -13.92 4.77
CA CYS A 54 -0.53 -13.49 5.52
C CYS A 54 -0.76 -11.98 5.47
N GLY A 55 0.29 -11.22 5.15
CA GLY A 55 0.26 -9.77 5.02
C GLY A 55 -0.02 -9.05 6.33
N THR A 56 0.90 -9.18 7.29
CA THR A 56 0.78 -8.61 8.63
C THR A 56 1.54 -7.30 8.81
N GLY A 57 2.48 -6.97 7.92
CA GLY A 57 3.33 -5.80 7.99
C GLY A 57 2.75 -4.56 7.32
N LEU A 58 3.32 -3.39 7.59
CA LEU A 58 2.87 -2.14 6.97
C LEU A 58 3.21 -2.05 5.47
N ASN A 59 4.17 -2.83 4.99
CA ASN A 59 4.53 -2.95 3.58
C ASN A 59 3.77 -4.10 2.89
N ASP A 60 2.62 -4.55 3.41
CA ASP A 60 1.84 -5.66 2.83
C ASP A 60 0.49 -5.24 2.25
N PHE A 61 0.26 -5.55 0.99
CA PHE A 61 -0.91 -5.11 0.24
C PHE A 61 -1.63 -6.31 -0.37
N GLY A 62 -2.95 -6.27 -0.40
CA GLY A 62 -3.77 -7.33 -1.03
C GLY A 62 -3.79 -7.29 -2.55
N SER A 63 -3.17 -6.28 -3.18
CA SER A 63 -3.08 -6.18 -4.64
C SER A 63 -1.87 -5.36 -5.11
N ALA A 64 -1.40 -5.63 -6.32
CA ALA A 64 -0.34 -4.86 -6.97
C ALA A 64 -0.69 -3.38 -7.10
N LYS A 65 -1.96 -3.08 -7.39
CA LYS A 65 -2.45 -1.70 -7.52
C LYS A 65 -2.37 -0.97 -6.18
N CYS A 66 -2.86 -1.58 -5.10
CA CYS A 66 -2.76 -1.02 -3.76
C CYS A 66 -1.32 -0.73 -3.34
N CYS A 67 -0.39 -1.64 -3.66
CA CYS A 67 1.03 -1.42 -3.38
C CYS A 67 1.57 -0.19 -4.13
N LYS A 68 1.31 -0.07 -5.43
CA LYS A 68 1.79 1.06 -6.24
C LYS A 68 1.17 2.39 -5.80
N ASP A 69 -0.11 2.37 -5.46
CA ASP A 69 -0.83 3.56 -5.01
C ASP A 69 -0.36 4.02 -3.62
N SER A 70 0.00 3.08 -2.73
CA SER A 70 0.51 3.39 -1.38
C SER A 70 2.00 3.72 -1.34
N CYS A 71 2.79 3.13 -2.26
CA CYS A 71 4.25 3.24 -2.35
C CYS A 71 4.71 3.66 -3.76
N PRO A 72 4.48 4.91 -4.19
CA PRO A 72 4.81 5.41 -5.53
C PRO A 72 6.30 5.80 -5.67
N TYR A 73 7.20 5.01 -5.09
CA TYR A 73 8.64 5.25 -5.07
C TYR A 73 9.40 4.48 -6.18
N GLY A 74 8.67 3.72 -7.00
CA GLY A 74 9.19 2.92 -8.10
C GLY A 74 9.06 3.58 -9.48
N GLU A 75 9.54 2.87 -10.51
CA GLU A 75 9.76 3.36 -11.89
C GLU A 75 8.49 3.72 -12.71
N PHE A 76 7.29 3.86 -12.12
CA PHE A 76 6.11 4.33 -12.85
C PHE A 76 5.24 5.29 -12.03
N ARG A 77 5.35 6.57 -12.38
CA ARG A 77 4.62 7.68 -11.77
C ARG A 77 3.32 7.95 -12.55
N THR A 78 2.26 7.25 -12.18
CA THR A 78 0.90 7.67 -12.55
C THR A 78 0.12 7.83 -11.26
N TYR A 79 -0.09 9.08 -10.84
CA TYR A 79 -0.94 9.39 -9.69
C TYR A 79 -2.35 8.84 -9.97
N SER A 80 -2.66 7.68 -9.40
CA SER A 80 -3.96 7.05 -9.55
C SER A 80 -4.82 7.42 -8.35
N PHE A 81 -5.85 8.24 -8.59
CA PHE A 81 -6.80 8.73 -7.59
C PHE A 81 -7.75 7.65 -7.00
N PHE A 82 -7.46 6.36 -7.20
CA PHE A 82 -8.28 5.26 -6.69
C PHE A 82 -7.64 4.65 -5.44
N PHE A 83 -8.11 5.09 -4.27
CA PHE A 83 -7.59 4.69 -2.96
C PHE A 83 -7.78 3.21 -2.67
N CYS A 84 -6.74 2.60 -2.10
CA CYS A 84 -6.84 1.34 -1.38
C CYS A 84 -7.54 1.58 -0.02
N LEU A 85 -8.86 1.70 -0.03
CA LEU A 85 -9.69 1.91 1.18
C LEU A 85 -9.71 0.71 2.15
N THR A 86 -8.90 -0.32 1.93
CA THR A 86 -8.96 -1.57 2.70
C THR A 86 -8.01 -1.64 3.91
N ARG A 87 -7.34 -0.54 4.28
CA ARG A 87 -6.45 -0.50 5.46
C ARG A 87 -6.93 0.32 6.65
N ILE A 88 -8.10 0.95 6.59
CA ILE A 88 -8.62 1.77 7.71
C ILE A 88 -9.51 0.96 8.67
N THR A 89 -9.84 -0.30 8.35
CA THR A 89 -10.71 -1.13 9.21
C THR A 89 -10.13 -2.54 9.41
N LYS A 90 -9.12 -2.66 10.27
CA LYS A 90 -8.92 -3.83 11.12
C LYS A 90 -8.33 -3.39 12.45
#